data_AF-A0A433GXX9-F1
#
_entry.id   AF-A0A433GXX9-F1
#
_cell.length_a   1.000
_cell.length_b   1.000
_cell.length_c   1.000
_cell.angle_alpha   90.00
_cell.angle_beta   90.00
_cell.angle_gamma   90.00
#
_symmetry.space_group_name_H-M   'P 1'
#
loop_
_entity.id
_entity.type
_entity.pdbx_description
1 polymer ?
#
loop_
_entity_poly.entity_id
_entity_poly.type
_entity_poly.pdbx_seq_one_letter_code
_entity_poly.pdbx_strand_id
1 'polypeptide(L)'
;MSRRRPQHEPEEQFLFSLDLTEFAGEGAQPESKPRPDASEKPGAPAEIHAVEGADPKAPEPPNLREAEAEMTRAEIAASRRNDPEYLMDKARRVFHRALLDERVLVVDPNSGVPSNADKDSASSIRYAQAMTDGIGGVPEARRAPGHGVRRNFERAVAAYLKSVMRALDVVRPGEWTVRRLGDVADGQGAQDASTVFEQYEHVSGLREAIAAHRDLRALIGHDSSIIAPDVVVARAPVADSELNATARLVDPLGPLASASPLRSAVQEKSLLHAVVACKWTLRSDRAEQVRSEARHLIRNRRGRVPHLVLVTGEPMPSRLAAVALGTGDIDCVYHVGLHELLDAIDPATDPAGADLLHTMVQGRRLKDISDLPLDLAL
;
A
#
# COMPACT_ATOMS: atom_id res chain seq x y z
N MET A 1 -37.60 13.83 30.75
CA MET A 1 -37.80 12.61 29.93
C MET A 1 -37.47 12.92 28.48
N SER A 2 -36.31 12.50 27.99
CA SER A 2 -36.07 12.10 26.59
C SER A 2 -34.66 11.54 26.50
N ARG A 3 -34.54 10.21 26.46
CA ARG A 3 -33.26 9.49 26.30
C ARG A 3 -32.92 9.45 24.81
N ARG A 4 -31.85 10.11 24.38
CA ARG A 4 -31.25 9.88 23.05
C ARG A 4 -30.30 8.68 23.16
N ARG A 5 -30.60 7.62 22.42
CA ARG A 5 -29.72 6.46 22.19
C ARG A 5 -28.50 6.92 21.37
N PRO A 6 -27.29 6.41 21.64
CA PRO A 6 -26.19 6.51 20.69
C PRO A 6 -26.44 5.55 19.52
N GLN A 7 -26.34 6.06 18.30
CA GLN A 7 -26.30 5.24 17.09
C GLN A 7 -24.93 4.56 17.05
N HIS A 8 -24.94 3.23 17.13
CA HIS A 8 -23.79 2.39 16.80
C HIS A 8 -23.77 2.29 15.26
N GLU A 9 -22.76 2.87 14.61
CA GLU A 9 -22.42 2.54 13.23
C GLU A 9 -21.70 1.20 13.19
N PRO A 10 -22.18 0.18 12.44
CA PRO A 10 -21.44 -1.05 12.20
C PRO A 10 -20.86 -1.02 10.79
N GLU A 11 -19.72 -0.34 10.59
CA GLU A 11 -19.01 -0.36 9.28
C GLU A 11 -17.54 -0.84 9.37
N GLU A 12 -17.10 -1.37 10.52
CA GLU A 12 -15.70 -1.83 10.70
C GLU A 12 -15.46 -3.34 10.54
N GLN A 13 -16.47 -4.13 10.15
CA GLN A 13 -16.35 -5.60 10.16
C GLN A 13 -16.11 -6.29 8.81
N PHE A 14 -15.99 -5.55 7.69
CA PHE A 14 -15.75 -6.16 6.37
C PHE A 14 -14.28 -6.17 5.90
N LEU A 15 -13.32 -5.81 6.77
CA LEU A 15 -11.92 -5.61 6.38
C LEU A 15 -10.93 -6.71 6.81
N PHE A 16 -11.38 -7.83 7.35
CA PHE A 16 -10.46 -8.87 7.83
C PHE A 16 -10.98 -10.29 7.57
N SER A 17 -10.69 -10.82 6.38
CA SER A 17 -10.54 -12.26 6.17
C SER A 17 -9.37 -12.54 5.22
N LEU A 18 -8.20 -12.01 5.54
CA LEU A 18 -6.94 -12.66 5.13
C LEU A 18 -6.57 -13.59 6.28
N ASP A 19 -7.18 -14.78 6.27
CA ASP A 19 -6.81 -15.84 7.18
C ASP A 19 -5.44 -16.38 6.74
N LEU A 20 -4.38 -15.96 7.45
CA LEU A 20 -3.01 -16.40 7.20
C LEU A 20 -2.77 -17.84 7.70
N THR A 21 -3.78 -18.52 8.24
CA THR A 21 -3.66 -19.91 8.71
C THR A 21 -3.52 -20.93 7.57
N GLU A 22 -3.90 -20.61 6.33
CA GLU A 22 -3.73 -21.51 5.17
C GLU A 22 -2.27 -21.79 4.78
N PHE A 23 -1.30 -21.11 5.40
CA PHE A 23 0.14 -21.33 5.16
C PHE A 23 0.87 -22.02 6.31
N ALA A 24 0.16 -22.39 7.39
CA ALA A 24 0.75 -23.06 8.55
C ALA A 24 0.37 -24.54 8.62
N GLY A 25 1.07 -25.37 7.84
CA GLY A 25 1.31 -26.77 8.23
C GLY A 25 1.16 -27.82 7.15
N GLU A 26 2.29 -28.32 6.64
CA GLU A 26 2.45 -29.73 6.31
C GLU A 26 3.89 -30.15 6.66
N GLY A 27 4.05 -30.53 7.93
CA GLY A 27 5.29 -31.06 8.49
C GLY A 27 4.98 -32.24 9.40
N ALA A 28 4.32 -33.27 8.88
CA ALA A 28 4.25 -34.58 9.52
C ALA A 28 3.82 -35.65 8.49
N GLN A 29 4.71 -36.62 8.24
CA GLN A 29 4.42 -37.85 7.50
C GLN A 29 3.32 -38.66 8.19
N PRO A 30 2.40 -39.33 7.47
CA PRO A 30 1.54 -40.31 8.10
C PRO A 30 2.17 -41.71 8.03
N GLU A 31 2.38 -42.28 9.20
CA GLU A 31 2.65 -43.70 9.41
C GLU A 31 1.49 -44.57 8.92
N SER A 32 1.86 -45.67 8.27
CA SER A 32 1.00 -46.77 7.83
C SER A 32 0.32 -47.51 8.98
N LYS A 33 -0.96 -47.89 8.83
CA LYS A 33 -1.59 -49.09 9.43
C LYS A 33 -2.99 -49.36 8.83
N PRO A 34 -3.59 -50.57 8.96
CA PRO A 34 -4.01 -51.37 7.82
C PRO A 34 -5.53 -51.55 7.68
N ARG A 35 -5.93 -52.01 6.48
CA ARG A 35 -7.28 -52.49 6.13
C ARG A 35 -7.73 -53.67 7.00
N PRO A 36 -9.06 -53.90 7.05
CA PRO A 36 -9.61 -55.24 6.93
C PRO A 36 -10.47 -55.42 5.68
N ASP A 37 -10.30 -56.60 5.07
CA ASP A 37 -11.16 -57.23 4.07
C ASP A 37 -12.56 -57.53 4.63
N ALA A 38 -13.59 -57.48 3.77
CA ALA A 38 -14.23 -58.70 3.23
C ALA A 38 -15.65 -58.43 2.68
N SER A 39 -15.82 -58.77 1.40
CA SER A 39 -16.96 -59.44 0.74
C SER A 39 -18.42 -59.02 1.04
N GLU A 40 -19.15 -58.60 -0.01
CA GLU A 40 -20.17 -59.44 -0.67
C GLU A 40 -20.67 -58.83 -1.99
N LYS A 41 -21.18 -59.70 -2.86
CA LYS A 41 -21.41 -59.53 -4.31
C LYS A 41 -22.92 -59.30 -4.64
N PRO A 42 -23.33 -59.11 -5.92
CA PRO A 42 -24.33 -58.12 -6.34
C PRO A 42 -25.75 -58.67 -6.59
N GLY A 43 -26.75 -57.79 -6.53
CA GLY A 43 -28.14 -58.03 -6.94
C GLY A 43 -28.63 -56.97 -7.93
N ALA A 44 -29.30 -57.44 -8.99
CA ALA A 44 -29.75 -56.72 -10.19
C ALA A 44 -30.99 -55.81 -9.96
N PRO A 45 -31.45 -55.03 -10.97
CA PRO A 45 -32.12 -53.75 -10.78
C PRO A 45 -33.64 -53.86 -10.62
N ALA A 46 -34.24 -52.91 -9.90
CA ALA A 46 -35.68 -52.69 -9.88
C ALA A 46 -35.98 -51.32 -10.50
N GLU A 47 -36.73 -51.35 -11.61
CA GLU A 47 -37.34 -50.21 -12.27
C GLU A 47 -38.28 -49.48 -11.31
N ILE A 48 -38.13 -48.16 -11.18
CA ILE A 48 -39.14 -47.30 -10.56
C ILE A 48 -39.44 -46.15 -11.52
N HIS A 49 -40.73 -46.10 -11.86
CA HIS A 49 -41.50 -45.13 -12.61
C HIS A 49 -40.97 -43.69 -12.65
N ALA A 50 -40.91 -43.17 -13.87
CA ALA A 50 -40.81 -41.75 -14.18
C ALA A 50 -41.99 -40.98 -13.56
N VAL A 51 -41.67 -39.99 -12.73
CA VAL A 51 -42.55 -38.89 -12.38
C VAL A 51 -41.94 -37.66 -13.02
N GLU A 52 -42.59 -37.13 -14.06
CA GLU A 52 -42.27 -35.84 -14.65
C GLU A 52 -42.51 -34.73 -13.60
N GLY A 53 -41.42 -34.27 -12.99
CA GLY A 53 -41.36 -33.04 -12.21
C GLY A 53 -40.45 -32.06 -12.93
N ALA A 54 -40.96 -30.88 -13.26
CA ALA A 54 -40.18 -29.80 -13.85
C ALA A 54 -39.02 -29.41 -12.90
N ASP A 55 -37.78 -29.65 -13.33
CA ASP A 55 -36.60 -29.18 -12.63
C ASP A 55 -36.55 -27.64 -12.65
N PRO A 56 -36.32 -26.97 -11.51
CA PRO A 56 -35.93 -25.57 -11.51
C PRO A 56 -34.58 -25.48 -12.22
N LYS A 57 -34.55 -24.73 -13.34
CA LYS A 57 -33.33 -24.48 -14.13
C LYS A 57 -32.18 -24.14 -13.16
N ALA A 58 -31.21 -25.05 -13.05
CA ALA A 58 -30.00 -24.79 -12.28
C ALA A 58 -29.39 -23.46 -12.77
N PRO A 59 -28.88 -22.61 -11.87
CA PRO A 59 -28.24 -21.37 -12.30
C PRO A 59 -27.16 -21.72 -13.32
N GLU A 60 -27.26 -21.13 -14.51
CA GLU A 60 -26.25 -21.32 -15.55
C GLU A 60 -24.87 -21.03 -14.95
N PRO A 61 -23.87 -21.90 -15.18
CA PRO A 61 -22.53 -21.66 -14.67
C PRO A 61 -22.08 -20.27 -15.15
N PRO A 62 -21.44 -19.47 -14.29
CA PRO A 62 -21.08 -18.09 -14.62
C PRO A 62 -20.34 -18.06 -15.96
N ASN A 63 -20.78 -17.20 -16.87
CA ASN A 63 -20.18 -17.06 -18.19
C ASN A 63 -18.72 -16.64 -17.99
N LEU A 64 -17.78 -17.56 -18.19
CA LEU A 64 -16.35 -17.33 -17.96
C LEU A 64 -15.82 -16.11 -18.73
N ARG A 65 -16.44 -15.76 -19.86
CA ARG A 65 -16.08 -14.57 -20.65
C ARG A 65 -16.56 -13.26 -20.02
N GLU A 66 -17.70 -13.27 -19.33
CA GLU A 66 -18.19 -12.11 -18.57
C GLU A 66 -17.38 -11.94 -17.29
N ALA A 67 -17.03 -13.04 -16.61
CA ALA A 67 -16.13 -13.02 -15.46
C ALA A 67 -14.72 -12.53 -15.86
N GLU A 68 -14.17 -12.95 -17.00
CA GLU A 68 -12.89 -12.47 -17.53
C GLU A 68 -12.90 -10.97 -17.90
N ALA A 69 -14.06 -10.41 -18.27
CA ALA A 69 -14.19 -8.99 -18.58
C ALA A 69 -14.15 -8.09 -17.33
N GLU A 70 -14.51 -8.62 -16.17
CA GLU A 70 -14.39 -7.95 -14.87
C GLU A 70 -13.02 -8.15 -14.21
N MET A 71 -12.18 -9.00 -14.82
CA MET A 71 -10.86 -9.36 -14.32
C MET A 71 -9.77 -8.42 -14.85
N THR A 72 -8.85 -8.04 -13.97
CA THR A 72 -7.62 -7.33 -14.35
C THR A 72 -6.78 -8.18 -15.29
N ARG A 73 -5.94 -7.57 -16.15
CA ARG A 73 -4.99 -8.36 -16.96
C ARG A 73 -4.09 -9.26 -16.11
N ALA A 74 -3.74 -8.83 -14.90
CA ALA A 74 -3.02 -9.64 -13.94
C ALA A 74 -3.86 -10.82 -13.42
N GLU A 75 -5.18 -10.64 -13.24
CA GLU A 75 -6.13 -11.71 -12.90
C GLU A 75 -6.26 -12.73 -14.05
N ILE A 76 -6.29 -12.28 -15.31
CA ILE A 76 -6.28 -13.17 -16.49
C ILE A 76 -4.94 -13.93 -16.61
N ALA A 77 -3.82 -13.28 -16.32
CA ALA A 77 -2.52 -13.94 -16.31
C ALA A 77 -2.37 -14.92 -15.13
N ALA A 78 -2.99 -14.62 -13.98
CA ALA A 78 -3.04 -15.51 -12.82
C ALA A 78 -3.97 -16.71 -13.03
N SER A 79 -5.14 -16.52 -13.63
CA SER A 79 -6.10 -17.61 -13.88
C SER A 79 -5.57 -18.69 -14.83
N ARG A 80 -4.54 -18.36 -15.63
CA ARG A 80 -3.86 -19.26 -16.55
C ARG A 80 -2.67 -20.00 -15.92
N ARG A 81 -2.33 -19.76 -14.65
CA ARG A 81 -1.23 -20.45 -13.96
C ARG A 81 -1.72 -21.73 -13.28
N ASN A 82 -0.90 -22.78 -13.37
CA ASN A 82 -1.12 -24.06 -12.70
C ASN A 82 -0.47 -24.11 -11.29
N ASP A 83 0.39 -23.14 -10.98
CA ASP A 83 1.14 -23.02 -9.71
C ASP A 83 0.47 -22.05 -8.73
N PRO A 84 0.75 -22.14 -7.41
CA PRO A 84 0.20 -21.23 -6.42
C PRO A 84 0.54 -19.77 -6.72
N GLU A 85 -0.45 -18.91 -6.49
CA GLU A 85 -0.40 -17.46 -6.72
C GLU A 85 0.72 -16.80 -5.89
N TYR A 86 1.61 -16.03 -6.54
CA TYR A 86 2.66 -15.28 -5.82
C TYR A 86 2.06 -14.18 -4.95
N LEU A 87 2.55 -14.03 -3.72
CA LEU A 87 2.04 -13.04 -2.76
C LEU A 87 2.03 -11.62 -3.30
N MET A 88 3.11 -11.16 -3.95
CA MET A 88 3.19 -9.79 -4.47
C MET A 88 2.15 -9.53 -5.57
N ASP A 89 1.90 -10.54 -6.40
CA ASP A 89 0.92 -10.47 -7.48
C ASP A 89 -0.52 -10.44 -6.94
N LYS A 90 -0.81 -11.28 -5.94
CA LYS A 90 -2.08 -11.23 -5.19
C LYS A 90 -2.28 -9.87 -4.50
N ALA A 91 -1.26 -9.38 -3.80
CA ALA A 91 -1.32 -8.12 -3.07
C ALA A 91 -1.55 -6.93 -4.01
N ARG A 92 -0.93 -6.93 -5.20
CA ARG A 92 -1.14 -5.92 -6.24
C ARG A 92 -2.58 -5.92 -6.75
N ARG A 93 -3.17 -7.09 -7.03
CA ARG A 93 -4.59 -7.22 -7.43
C ARG A 93 -5.54 -6.71 -6.35
N VAL A 94 -5.33 -7.14 -5.11
CA VAL A 94 -6.15 -6.71 -3.97
C VAL A 94 -6.02 -5.19 -3.79
N PHE A 95 -4.83 -4.63 -3.98
CA PHE A 95 -4.62 -3.18 -3.97
C PHE A 95 -5.41 -2.48 -5.07
N HIS A 96 -5.39 -2.98 -6.31
CA HIS A 96 -6.22 -2.44 -7.39
C HIS A 96 -7.70 -2.49 -7.05
N ARG A 97 -8.21 -3.65 -6.61
CA ARG A 97 -9.62 -3.81 -6.20
C ARG A 97 -10.00 -2.81 -5.11
N ALA A 98 -9.15 -2.61 -4.11
CA ALA A 98 -9.36 -1.59 -3.09
C ALA A 98 -9.46 -0.17 -3.67
N LEU A 99 -8.68 0.19 -4.71
CA LEU A 99 -8.81 1.49 -5.38
C LEU A 99 -10.17 1.65 -6.10
N LEU A 100 -10.71 0.56 -6.64
CA LEU A 100 -12.01 0.55 -7.33
C LEU A 100 -13.17 0.69 -6.33
N ASP A 101 -13.18 -0.17 -5.32
CA ASP A 101 -14.23 -0.22 -4.29
C ASP A 101 -14.32 1.09 -3.51
N GLU A 102 -13.16 1.70 -3.24
CA GLU A 102 -13.03 2.98 -2.54
C GLU A 102 -13.28 4.21 -3.43
N ARG A 103 -13.66 4.00 -4.70
CA ARG A 103 -13.90 5.04 -5.70
C ARG A 103 -12.73 6.01 -5.87
N VAL A 104 -11.50 5.50 -5.72
CA VAL A 104 -10.27 6.23 -6.03
C VAL A 104 -10.07 6.25 -7.54
N LEU A 105 -10.11 5.07 -8.17
CA LEU A 105 -10.10 4.91 -9.63
C LEU A 105 -11.52 4.60 -10.12
N VAL A 106 -12.12 5.54 -10.86
CA VAL A 106 -13.47 5.43 -11.43
C VAL A 106 -13.50 6.11 -12.80
N VAL A 107 -14.46 5.75 -13.65
CA VAL A 107 -14.76 6.47 -14.89
C VAL A 107 -15.99 7.34 -14.66
N ASP A 108 -15.90 8.64 -14.96
CA ASP A 108 -17.04 9.54 -14.81
C ASP A 108 -18.14 9.18 -15.83
N PRO A 109 -19.39 8.89 -15.39
CA PRO A 109 -20.43 8.37 -16.27
C PRO A 109 -20.93 9.37 -17.32
N ASN A 110 -20.67 10.67 -17.16
CA ASN A 110 -21.11 11.69 -18.11
C ASN A 110 -20.04 11.97 -19.17
N SER A 111 -18.79 12.06 -18.75
CA SER A 111 -17.67 12.48 -19.59
C SER A 111 -16.83 11.33 -20.13
N GLY A 112 -16.94 10.12 -19.54
CA GLY A 112 -16.08 8.99 -19.88
C GLY A 112 -14.61 9.19 -19.47
N VAL A 113 -14.33 10.19 -18.61
CA VAL A 113 -12.97 10.55 -18.20
C VAL A 113 -12.61 9.82 -16.90
N PRO A 114 -11.50 9.06 -16.86
CA PRO A 114 -11.01 8.44 -15.64
C PRO A 114 -10.61 9.45 -14.55
N SER A 115 -10.76 9.06 -13.29
CA SER A 115 -10.57 9.95 -12.13
C SER A 115 -9.13 10.45 -11.92
N ASN A 116 -8.15 9.78 -12.51
CA ASN A 116 -6.73 10.17 -12.51
C ASN A 116 -6.32 11.00 -13.73
N ALA A 117 -7.20 11.19 -14.70
CA ALA A 117 -6.92 11.99 -15.89
C ALA A 117 -7.09 13.49 -15.66
N ASP A 118 -6.37 14.29 -16.44
CA ASP A 118 -6.69 15.69 -16.66
C ASP A 118 -7.66 15.83 -17.84
N LYS A 119 -8.90 16.26 -17.53
CA LYS A 119 -9.97 16.42 -18.52
C LYS A 119 -9.63 17.41 -19.65
N ASP A 120 -8.67 18.31 -19.41
CA ASP A 120 -8.27 19.33 -20.38
C ASP A 120 -7.06 18.85 -21.24
N SER A 121 -6.60 17.61 -21.05
CA SER A 121 -5.48 17.01 -21.78
C SER A 121 -5.87 15.71 -22.48
N ALA A 122 -5.93 15.75 -23.81
CA ALA A 122 -6.26 14.57 -24.63
C ALA A 122 -5.32 13.38 -24.39
N SER A 123 -4.01 13.63 -24.25
CA SER A 123 -3.03 12.57 -23.94
C SER A 123 -3.26 11.98 -22.54
N SER A 124 -3.56 12.82 -21.54
CA SER A 124 -3.85 12.35 -20.18
C SER A 124 -5.08 11.45 -20.13
N ILE A 125 -6.15 11.84 -20.83
CA ILE A 125 -7.37 11.05 -20.96
C ILE A 125 -7.05 9.70 -21.62
N ARG A 126 -6.35 9.72 -22.76
CA ARG A 126 -6.00 8.51 -23.52
C ARG A 126 -5.18 7.52 -22.67
N TYR A 127 -4.15 8.00 -21.97
CA TYR A 127 -3.33 7.14 -21.10
C TYR A 127 -4.12 6.57 -19.94
N ALA A 128 -4.91 7.41 -19.27
CA ALA A 128 -5.73 6.97 -18.18
C ALA A 128 -6.79 5.94 -18.62
N GLN A 129 -7.38 6.10 -19.80
CA GLN A 129 -8.37 5.16 -20.35
C GLN A 129 -7.71 3.81 -20.67
N ALA A 130 -6.58 3.81 -21.35
CA ALA A 130 -5.85 2.58 -21.63
C ALA A 130 -5.40 1.88 -20.33
N MET A 131 -5.03 2.65 -19.30
CA MET A 131 -4.76 2.09 -17.97
C MET A 131 -6.00 1.48 -17.32
N THR A 132 -7.16 2.16 -17.36
CA THR A 132 -8.41 1.60 -16.80
C THR A 132 -8.81 0.31 -17.52
N ASP A 133 -8.63 0.25 -18.84
CA ASP A 133 -8.90 -0.95 -19.63
C ASP A 133 -7.93 -2.09 -19.28
N GLY A 134 -6.66 -1.77 -19.01
CA GLY A 134 -5.66 -2.74 -18.56
C GLY A 134 -5.90 -3.25 -17.14
N ILE A 135 -6.33 -2.36 -16.23
CA ILE A 135 -6.68 -2.69 -14.85
C ILE A 135 -7.98 -3.50 -14.81
N GLY A 136 -8.96 -3.24 -15.67
CA GLY A 136 -10.23 -3.99 -15.70
C GLY A 136 -11.14 -3.72 -14.50
N GLY A 137 -12.44 -4.00 -14.68
CA GLY A 137 -13.45 -3.89 -13.61
C GLY A 137 -13.66 -2.47 -13.04
N VAL A 138 -13.17 -1.42 -13.72
CA VAL A 138 -13.25 -0.03 -13.22
C VAL A 138 -14.70 0.47 -13.28
N PRO A 139 -15.30 0.89 -12.14
CA PRO A 139 -16.71 1.23 -12.11
C PRO A 139 -16.98 2.60 -12.74
N GLU A 140 -18.11 2.70 -13.43
CA GLU A 140 -18.70 3.98 -13.83
C GLU A 140 -19.35 4.63 -12.60
N ALA A 141 -18.66 5.61 -12.03
CA ALA A 141 -19.10 6.27 -10.81
C ALA A 141 -18.58 7.70 -10.74
N ARG A 142 -19.32 8.55 -10.00
CA ARG A 142 -18.78 9.86 -9.63
C ARG A 142 -17.61 9.69 -8.68
N ARG A 143 -16.54 10.43 -8.96
CA ARG A 143 -15.36 10.55 -8.10
C ARG A 143 -15.78 10.91 -6.66
N ALA A 144 -15.11 10.32 -5.67
CA ALA A 144 -15.37 10.66 -4.27
C ALA A 144 -15.22 12.17 -4.01
N PRO A 145 -16.14 12.81 -3.26
CA PRO A 145 -16.16 14.26 -3.09
C PRO A 145 -14.99 14.77 -2.24
N GLY A 146 -14.51 15.98 -2.55
CA GLY A 146 -13.54 16.73 -1.75
C GLY A 146 -12.22 15.98 -1.51
N HIS A 147 -11.78 15.94 -0.24
CA HIS A 147 -10.58 15.20 0.18
C HIS A 147 -10.78 13.67 0.25
N GLY A 148 -11.95 13.16 -0.13
CA GLY A 148 -12.28 11.74 -0.08
C GLY A 148 -11.30 10.87 -0.86
N VAL A 149 -10.96 11.26 -2.10
CA VAL A 149 -10.02 10.48 -2.94
C VAL A 149 -8.63 10.42 -2.34
N ARG A 150 -8.13 11.53 -1.78
CA ARG A 150 -6.81 11.55 -1.12
C ARG A 150 -6.79 10.57 0.04
N ARG A 151 -7.76 10.70 0.96
CA ARG A 151 -7.83 9.86 2.16
C ARG A 151 -8.02 8.38 1.83
N ASN A 152 -8.85 8.08 0.83
CA ASN A 152 -9.11 6.71 0.38
C ASN A 152 -7.87 6.11 -0.29
N PHE A 153 -7.13 6.89 -1.07
CA PHE A 153 -5.87 6.46 -1.66
C PHE A 153 -4.81 6.16 -0.59
N GLU A 154 -4.64 7.04 0.39
CA GLU A 154 -3.75 6.82 1.53
C GLU A 154 -4.14 5.56 2.32
N ARG A 155 -5.44 5.32 2.52
CA ARG A 155 -5.95 4.10 3.19
C ARG A 155 -5.57 2.85 2.40
N ALA A 156 -5.77 2.86 1.09
CA ALA A 156 -5.44 1.72 0.22
C ALA A 156 -3.93 1.42 0.25
N VAL A 157 -3.08 2.45 0.18
CA VAL A 157 -1.61 2.28 0.24
C VAL A 157 -1.17 1.74 1.61
N ALA A 158 -1.72 2.27 2.70
CA ALA A 158 -1.41 1.78 4.05
C ALA A 158 -1.85 0.32 4.25
N ALA A 159 -3.04 -0.04 3.76
CA ALA A 159 -3.57 -1.40 3.83
C ALA A 159 -2.72 -2.38 3.00
N TYR A 160 -2.35 -1.99 1.78
CA TYR A 160 -1.46 -2.76 0.91
C TYR A 160 -0.14 -3.05 1.62
N LEU A 161 0.56 -2.02 2.11
CA LEU A 161 1.83 -2.18 2.82
C LEU A 161 1.67 -3.02 4.08
N LYS A 162 0.62 -2.80 4.89
CA LYS A 162 0.36 -3.60 6.09
C LYS A 162 0.20 -5.09 5.76
N SER A 163 -0.43 -5.43 4.64
CA SER A 163 -0.66 -6.81 4.22
C SER A 163 0.63 -7.54 3.81
N VAL A 164 1.60 -6.83 3.22
CA VAL A 164 2.83 -7.41 2.69
C VAL A 164 4.02 -7.31 3.64
N MET A 165 4.07 -6.30 4.51
CA MET A 165 5.20 -6.07 5.43
C MET A 165 5.44 -7.26 6.37
N ARG A 166 4.40 -7.98 6.78
CA ARG A 166 4.55 -9.20 7.60
C ARG A 166 5.31 -10.31 6.89
N ALA A 167 5.16 -10.43 5.58
CA ALA A 167 5.87 -11.44 4.78
C ALA A 167 7.35 -11.09 4.55
N LEU A 168 7.76 -9.85 4.82
CA LEU A 168 9.15 -9.41 4.68
C LEU A 168 10.04 -9.82 5.85
N ASP A 169 9.51 -10.44 6.90
CA ASP A 169 10.28 -10.82 8.10
C ASP A 169 11.47 -11.73 7.76
N VAL A 170 11.34 -12.56 6.71
CA VAL A 170 12.41 -13.43 6.19
C VAL A 170 13.64 -12.66 5.72
N VAL A 171 13.45 -11.47 5.14
CA VAL A 171 14.54 -10.66 4.56
C VAL A 171 14.88 -9.46 5.43
N ARG A 172 13.94 -8.99 6.25
CA ARG A 172 14.09 -7.80 7.07
C ARG A 172 13.29 -7.95 8.39
N PRO A 173 13.83 -8.71 9.36
CA PRO A 173 13.08 -9.05 10.55
C PRO A 173 12.83 -7.86 11.47
N GLY A 174 11.68 -7.88 12.14
CA GLY A 174 11.35 -6.93 13.19
C GLY A 174 9.85 -6.68 13.37
N GLU A 175 9.52 -6.00 14.46
CA GLU A 175 8.15 -5.56 14.69
C GLU A 175 7.86 -4.28 13.89
N TRP A 176 7.13 -4.46 12.80
CA TRP A 176 6.76 -3.39 11.86
C TRP A 176 5.35 -2.86 12.11
N THR A 177 5.20 -1.55 12.05
CA THR A 177 3.90 -0.86 12.04
C THR A 177 3.76 -0.04 10.78
N VAL A 178 2.56 -0.07 10.19
CA VAL A 178 2.18 0.77 9.05
C VAL A 178 0.94 1.55 9.46
N ARG A 179 0.99 2.87 9.37
CA ARG A 179 -0.14 3.75 9.73
C ARG A 179 -0.14 5.04 8.92
N ARG A 180 -1.28 5.71 8.87
CA ARG A 180 -1.37 7.10 8.42
C ARG A 180 -1.13 8.00 9.62
N LEU A 181 -0.27 9.02 9.50
CA LEU A 181 0.03 9.89 10.64
C LEU A 181 -1.15 10.85 10.97
N GLY A 182 -2.06 11.05 10.01
CA GLY A 182 -3.30 11.79 10.19
C GLY A 182 -4.45 10.98 10.81
N ASP A 183 -4.29 9.67 11.01
CA ASP A 183 -5.30 8.85 11.68
C ASP A 183 -5.26 9.13 13.19
N VAL A 184 -6.36 9.67 13.69
CA VAL A 184 -6.60 9.94 15.11
C VAL A 184 -6.71 8.60 15.84
N ALA A 185 -5.73 8.27 16.67
CA ALA A 185 -6.00 7.38 17.79
C ALA A 185 -6.83 8.20 18.80
N ASP A 186 -8.09 7.80 19.01
CA ASP A 186 -9.02 8.28 20.04
C ASP A 186 -8.65 9.62 20.72
N GLY A 187 -9.10 10.73 20.13
CA GLY A 187 -9.13 12.04 20.79
C GLY A 187 -7.82 12.83 20.83
N GLN A 188 -6.72 12.36 20.24
CA GLN A 188 -5.49 13.14 20.09
C GLN A 188 -5.35 13.60 18.63
N GLY A 189 -5.20 14.91 18.41
CA GLY A 189 -5.07 15.50 17.08
C GLY A 189 -3.90 14.93 16.26
N ALA A 190 -3.81 15.30 14.98
CA ALA A 190 -2.78 14.84 14.05
C ALA A 190 -1.38 14.81 14.72
N GLN A 191 -0.77 13.62 14.77
CA GLN A 191 0.51 13.45 15.43
C GLN A 191 1.63 13.97 14.51
N ASP A 192 2.56 14.74 15.06
CA ASP A 192 3.76 15.22 14.37
C ASP A 192 4.82 14.11 14.43
N ALA A 193 5.62 13.94 13.36
CA ALA A 193 6.70 12.94 13.35
C ALA A 193 7.63 13.07 14.56
N SER A 194 7.84 14.29 15.06
CA SER A 194 8.66 14.59 16.24
C SER A 194 8.10 14.04 17.55
N THR A 195 6.81 13.73 17.65
CA THR A 195 6.23 13.14 18.87
C THR A 195 6.29 11.62 18.87
N VAL A 196 6.43 11.01 17.68
CA VAL A 196 6.28 9.56 17.47
C VAL A 196 7.61 8.88 17.26
N PHE A 197 8.53 9.53 16.55
CA PHE A 197 9.74 8.90 16.05
C PHE A 197 11.00 9.44 16.72
N GLU A 198 11.89 8.52 17.09
CA GLU A 198 13.15 8.82 17.77
C GLU A 198 14.01 9.81 16.96
N GLN A 199 14.16 9.57 15.65
CA GLN A 199 15.08 10.36 14.81
C GLN A 199 14.73 11.85 14.74
N TYR A 200 13.49 12.20 15.05
CA TYR A 200 12.93 13.54 14.91
C TYR A 200 12.48 14.14 16.24
N GLU A 201 12.70 13.45 17.36
CA GLU A 201 12.26 13.88 18.69
C GLU A 201 12.66 15.32 19.01
N HIS A 202 13.91 15.68 18.73
CA HIS A 202 14.48 17.00 19.00
C HIS A 202 13.77 18.17 18.30
N VAL A 203 13.01 17.92 17.22
CA VAL A 203 12.33 18.97 16.48
C VAL A 203 11.20 19.60 17.30
N SER A 204 10.56 18.83 18.19
CA SER A 204 9.60 19.37 19.16
C SER A 204 10.20 20.49 20.02
N GLY A 205 11.37 20.24 20.63
CA GLY A 205 12.10 21.23 21.42
C GLY A 205 12.59 22.41 20.60
N LEU A 206 13.01 22.19 19.34
CA LEU A 206 13.36 23.29 18.43
C LEU A 206 12.16 24.19 18.14
N ARG A 207 10.99 23.60 17.89
CA ARG A 207 9.74 24.33 17.63
C ARG A 207 9.32 25.17 18.84
N GLU A 208 9.41 24.62 20.04
CA GLU A 208 9.14 25.34 21.29
C GLU A 208 10.09 26.52 21.48
N ALA A 209 11.39 26.30 21.27
CA ALA A 209 12.41 27.36 21.35
C ALA A 209 12.16 28.47 20.33
N ILE A 210 11.84 28.13 19.08
CA ILE A 210 11.47 29.11 18.05
C ILE A 210 10.23 29.89 18.50
N ALA A 211 9.16 29.21 18.93
CA ALA A 211 7.92 29.85 19.34
C ALA A 211 8.10 30.85 20.49
N ALA A 212 9.00 30.55 21.43
CA ALA A 212 9.32 31.39 22.57
C ALA A 212 10.07 32.69 22.20
N HIS A 213 10.83 32.72 21.10
CA HIS A 213 11.71 33.85 20.76
C HIS A 213 11.28 34.57 19.48
N ARG A 214 10.99 35.88 19.58
CA ARG A 214 10.54 36.69 18.42
C ARG A 214 11.58 36.73 17.29
N ASP A 215 12.87 36.86 17.62
CA ASP A 215 13.93 36.96 16.62
C ASP A 215 14.15 35.64 15.89
N LEU A 216 14.04 34.51 16.60
CA LEU A 216 14.08 33.18 15.98
C LEU A 216 12.89 32.95 15.05
N ARG A 217 11.68 33.41 15.41
CA ARG A 217 10.52 33.39 14.51
C ARG A 217 10.72 34.24 13.27
N ALA A 218 11.35 35.41 13.40
CA ALA A 218 11.62 36.28 12.27
C ALA A 218 12.69 35.70 11.31
N LEU A 219 13.67 34.96 11.85
CA LEU A 219 14.77 34.38 11.07
C LEU A 219 14.44 33.01 10.47
N ILE A 220 13.81 32.12 11.23
CA ILE A 220 13.57 30.71 10.87
C ILE A 220 12.13 30.50 10.37
N GLY A 221 11.19 31.39 10.71
CA GLY A 221 9.79 31.25 10.34
C GLY A 221 9.08 30.09 11.05
N HIS A 222 7.97 29.63 10.47
CA HIS A 222 7.20 28.46 10.95
C HIS A 222 7.74 27.12 10.41
N ASP A 223 8.93 27.11 9.81
CA ASP A 223 9.52 25.98 9.09
C ASP A 223 10.04 24.87 10.03
N SER A 224 9.46 24.75 11.22
CA SER A 224 9.82 23.79 12.28
C SER A 224 8.74 22.73 12.52
N SER A 225 7.65 22.75 11.75
CA SER A 225 6.71 21.63 11.70
C SER A 225 7.23 20.61 10.69
N ILE A 226 7.58 19.40 11.15
CA ILE A 226 7.69 18.27 10.23
C ILE A 226 6.28 17.96 9.77
N ILE A 227 5.96 18.34 8.53
CA ILE A 227 4.67 18.05 7.91
C ILE A 227 4.42 16.55 8.00
N ALA A 228 3.23 16.20 8.50
CA ALA A 228 2.83 14.83 8.74
C ALA A 228 2.88 14.02 7.43
N PRO A 229 3.78 13.03 7.30
CA PRO A 229 3.79 12.11 6.16
C PRO A 229 2.45 11.37 6.00
N ASP A 230 2.03 11.19 4.74
CA ASP A 230 0.74 10.58 4.39
C ASP A 230 0.63 9.15 4.97
N VAL A 231 1.57 8.27 4.63
CA VAL A 231 1.70 6.91 5.19
C VAL A 231 3.12 6.72 5.73
N VAL A 232 3.26 6.11 6.90
CA VAL A 232 4.54 5.80 7.53
C VAL A 232 4.69 4.31 7.78
N VAL A 233 5.91 3.83 7.63
CA VAL A 233 6.35 2.51 8.07
C VAL A 233 7.36 2.73 9.19
N ALA A 234 7.16 2.08 10.33
CA ALA A 234 8.02 2.24 11.48
C ALA A 234 8.34 0.89 12.12
N ARG A 235 9.48 0.85 12.83
CA ARG A 235 9.96 -0.33 13.54
C ARG A 235 9.97 -0.06 15.04
N ALA A 236 9.48 -1.00 15.84
CA ALA A 236 9.62 -0.89 17.29
C ALA A 236 11.08 -1.09 17.74
N PRO A 237 11.52 -0.45 18.82
CA PRO A 237 12.78 -0.80 19.47
C PRO A 237 12.67 -2.20 20.10
N VAL A 238 13.81 -2.88 20.20
CA VAL A 238 13.93 -4.29 20.59
C VAL A 238 14.35 -4.41 22.05
N ALA A 239 13.74 -5.33 22.79
CA ALA A 239 14.11 -5.60 24.17
C ALA A 239 15.47 -6.29 24.28
N ASP A 240 16.23 -5.98 25.33
CA ASP A 240 17.52 -6.63 25.58
C ASP A 240 17.40 -8.16 25.74
N SER A 241 16.26 -8.67 26.23
CA SER A 241 15.98 -10.10 26.30
C SER A 241 15.90 -10.76 24.92
N GLU A 242 15.34 -10.06 23.94
CA GLU A 242 15.24 -10.53 22.55
C GLU A 242 16.59 -10.40 21.82
N LEU A 243 17.29 -9.27 21.98
CA LEU A 243 18.64 -9.09 21.46
C LEU A 243 19.60 -10.15 21.99
N ASN A 244 19.40 -10.59 23.24
CA ASN A 244 20.24 -11.60 23.88
C ASN A 244 19.74 -13.05 23.71
N ALA A 245 18.67 -13.28 22.93
CA ALA A 245 18.03 -14.60 22.83
C ALA A 245 18.95 -15.66 22.19
N THR A 246 19.68 -15.29 21.14
CA THR A 246 20.57 -16.22 20.41
C THR A 246 22.03 -16.09 20.84
N ALA A 247 22.49 -14.88 21.16
CA ALA A 247 23.85 -14.59 21.60
C ALA A 247 23.82 -13.43 22.59
N ARG A 248 24.78 -13.36 23.53
CA ARG A 248 24.92 -12.22 24.46
C ARG A 248 25.46 -11.00 23.71
N LEU A 249 24.59 -10.28 23.00
CA LEU A 249 24.93 -9.11 22.19
C LEU A 249 25.09 -7.83 23.02
N VAL A 250 24.27 -7.65 24.06
CA VAL A 250 24.25 -6.43 24.86
C VAL A 250 24.26 -6.74 26.35
N ASP A 251 24.91 -5.87 27.13
CA ASP A 251 24.86 -5.91 28.60
C ASP A 251 23.76 -4.95 29.10
N PRO A 252 22.71 -5.45 29.77
CA PRO A 252 21.65 -4.59 30.31
C PRO A 252 22.11 -3.61 31.40
N LEU A 253 23.20 -3.91 32.11
CA LEU A 253 23.71 -3.08 33.22
C LEU A 253 25.03 -2.36 32.86
N GLY A 254 25.61 -2.70 31.72
CA GLY A 254 26.91 -2.21 31.28
C GLY A 254 26.82 -1.04 30.29
N PRO A 255 27.96 -0.41 29.99
CA PRO A 255 28.03 0.71 29.06
C PRO A 255 27.97 0.28 27.58
N LEU A 256 27.96 -1.02 27.28
CA LEU A 256 28.00 -1.53 25.91
C LEU A 256 26.69 -1.18 25.17
N ALA A 257 26.82 -0.52 24.01
CA ALA A 257 25.69 -0.12 23.17
C ALA A 257 24.59 0.67 23.91
N SER A 258 24.93 1.40 24.98
CA SER A 258 23.98 2.15 25.82
C SER A 258 23.38 3.39 25.16
N ALA A 259 23.88 3.77 23.98
CA ALA A 259 23.36 4.87 23.17
C ALA A 259 22.64 4.38 21.90
N SER A 260 22.41 3.06 21.75
CA SER A 260 21.76 2.52 20.55
C SER A 260 20.23 2.71 20.63
N PRO A 261 19.61 3.47 19.70
CA PRO A 261 18.16 3.67 19.72
C PRO A 261 17.38 2.41 19.33
N LEU A 262 18.05 1.35 18.85
CA LEU A 262 17.42 0.06 18.61
C LEU A 262 17.00 -0.63 19.92
N ARG A 263 17.62 -0.31 21.06
CA ARG A 263 17.30 -0.93 22.35
C ARG A 263 16.14 -0.19 22.99
N SER A 264 15.08 -0.93 23.37
CA SER A 264 13.95 -0.33 24.10
C SER A 264 14.33 0.18 25.49
N ALA A 265 15.42 -0.34 26.07
CA ALA A 265 15.98 0.16 27.32
C ALA A 265 16.61 1.57 27.20
N VAL A 266 16.92 2.02 25.98
CA VAL A 266 17.51 3.35 25.72
C VAL A 266 16.42 4.38 25.41
N GLN A 267 15.40 3.99 24.64
CA GLN A 267 14.31 4.86 24.22
C GLN A 267 13.08 4.02 23.81
N GLU A 268 11.87 4.56 23.97
CA GLU A 268 10.61 3.83 23.74
C GLU A 268 9.92 4.18 22.39
N LYS A 269 10.38 5.22 21.69
CA LYS A 269 9.79 5.68 20.44
C LYS A 269 10.08 4.72 19.30
N SER A 270 9.16 4.69 18.34
CA SER A 270 9.38 3.91 17.12
C SER A 270 10.48 4.54 16.26
N LEU A 271 11.17 3.71 15.48
CA LEU A 271 12.14 4.15 14.49
C LEU A 271 11.41 4.32 13.15
N LEU A 272 11.40 5.54 12.60
CA LEU A 272 10.81 5.81 11.28
C LEU A 272 11.62 5.09 10.21
N HIS A 273 11.01 4.14 9.53
CA HIS A 273 11.67 3.34 8.49
C HIS A 273 11.37 3.86 7.10
N ALA A 274 10.14 4.26 6.84
CA ALA A 274 9.74 4.84 5.56
C ALA A 274 8.64 5.89 5.70
N VAL A 275 8.68 6.85 4.79
CA VAL A 275 7.64 7.83 4.50
C VAL A 275 7.19 7.63 3.07
N VAL A 276 5.91 7.35 2.91
CA VAL A 276 5.26 7.10 1.64
C VAL A 276 4.30 8.25 1.37
N ALA A 277 4.74 9.21 0.57
CA ALA A 277 3.87 10.27 0.06
C ALA A 277 2.84 9.68 -0.91
N CYS A 278 1.58 10.09 -0.80
CA CYS A 278 0.49 9.54 -1.60
C CYS A 278 -0.18 10.65 -2.41
N LYS A 279 0.10 10.71 -3.72
CA LYS A 279 -0.53 11.70 -4.61
C LYS A 279 -1.24 10.98 -5.75
N TRP A 280 -2.58 10.91 -5.70
CA TRP A 280 -3.35 10.24 -6.75
C TRP A 280 -3.08 10.85 -8.14
N THR A 281 -3.05 12.18 -8.23
CA THR A 281 -2.64 12.92 -9.43
C THR A 281 -1.61 13.98 -9.08
N LEU A 282 -0.71 14.28 -10.01
CA LEU A 282 0.40 15.20 -9.85
C LEU A 282 0.16 16.52 -10.59
N ARG A 283 0.75 17.57 -10.02
CA ARG A 283 0.89 18.91 -10.59
C ARG A 283 2.24 19.45 -10.13
N SER A 284 2.79 20.45 -10.82
CA SER A 284 4.13 20.96 -10.51
C SER A 284 4.28 21.49 -9.07
N ASP A 285 3.23 22.13 -8.54
CA ASP A 285 3.16 22.58 -7.15
C ASP A 285 3.18 21.40 -6.16
N ARG A 286 2.43 20.34 -6.46
CA ARG A 286 2.41 19.12 -5.64
C ARG A 286 3.71 18.34 -5.70
N ALA A 287 4.38 18.35 -6.85
CA ALA A 287 5.69 17.76 -7.01
C ALA A 287 6.72 18.43 -6.10
N GLU A 288 6.74 19.76 -6.09
CA GLU A 288 7.63 20.52 -5.22
C GLU A 288 7.29 20.33 -3.75
N GLN A 289 6.00 20.23 -3.40
CA GLN A 289 5.59 19.92 -2.02
C GLN A 289 6.20 18.59 -1.53
N VAL A 290 6.13 17.52 -2.34
CA VAL A 290 6.72 16.22 -1.96
C VAL A 290 8.23 16.36 -1.77
N ARG A 291 8.92 17.10 -2.65
CA ARG A 291 10.37 17.35 -2.52
C ARG A 291 10.71 18.16 -1.28
N SER A 292 9.95 19.21 -0.98
CA SER A 292 10.21 20.06 0.19
C SER A 292 10.01 19.29 1.49
N GLU A 293 8.96 18.46 1.58
CA GLU A 293 8.69 17.59 2.73
C GLU A 293 9.83 16.57 2.92
N ALA A 294 10.27 15.93 1.84
CA ALA A 294 11.38 14.99 1.88
C ALA A 294 12.70 15.67 2.30
N ARG A 295 13.04 16.84 1.74
CA ARG A 295 14.21 17.64 2.14
C ARG A 295 14.16 18.02 3.61
N HIS A 296 12.98 18.33 4.13
CA HIS A 296 12.80 18.67 5.53
C HIS A 296 13.12 17.47 6.44
N LEU A 297 12.65 16.27 6.10
CA LEU A 297 12.99 15.02 6.80
C LEU A 297 14.48 14.68 6.72
N ILE A 298 15.11 14.91 5.57
CA ILE A 298 16.56 14.69 5.41
C ILE A 298 17.34 15.62 6.33
N ARG A 299 17.02 16.91 6.34
CA ARG A 299 17.79 17.93 7.09
C ARG A 299 17.66 17.79 8.59
N ASN A 300 16.50 17.36 9.08
CA ASN A 300 16.19 17.32 10.51
C ASN A 300 16.30 15.93 11.14
N ARG A 301 16.91 14.95 10.47
CA ARG A 301 17.09 13.61 11.07
C ARG A 301 18.28 13.57 12.03
N ARG A 302 18.16 12.78 13.09
CA ARG A 302 19.28 12.22 13.85
C ARG A 302 19.32 10.71 13.60
N GLY A 303 20.29 10.25 12.82
CA GLY A 303 20.41 8.84 12.43
C GLY A 303 20.24 8.59 10.94
N ARG A 304 19.87 7.35 10.57
CA ARG A 304 19.65 6.94 9.17
C ARG A 304 18.42 7.66 8.62
N VAL A 305 18.50 8.08 7.35
CA VAL A 305 17.34 8.62 6.64
C VAL A 305 16.31 7.50 6.44
N PRO A 306 15.02 7.73 6.72
CA PRO A 306 13.99 6.78 6.32
C PRO A 306 13.93 6.68 4.79
N HIS A 307 13.33 5.61 4.27
CA HIS A 307 12.96 5.56 2.85
C HIS A 307 11.96 6.68 2.55
N LEU A 308 12.26 7.54 1.57
CA LEU A 308 11.42 8.68 1.18
C LEU A 308 10.90 8.42 -0.23
N VAL A 309 9.65 7.99 -0.34
CA VAL A 309 9.08 7.51 -1.60
C VAL A 309 7.74 8.17 -1.93
N LEU A 310 7.36 8.14 -3.20
CA LEU A 310 6.05 8.60 -3.68
C LEU A 310 5.28 7.44 -4.30
N VAL A 311 4.01 7.28 -3.95
CA VAL A 311 3.05 6.42 -4.65
C VAL A 311 2.04 7.30 -5.39
N THR A 312 1.81 7.02 -6.69
CA THR A 312 0.94 7.84 -7.55
C THR A 312 0.20 7.05 -8.63
N GLY A 313 -0.98 7.56 -9.01
CA GLY A 313 -1.74 7.10 -10.17
C GLY A 313 -1.72 8.09 -11.34
N GLU A 314 -0.77 9.02 -11.36
CA GLU A 314 -0.63 10.02 -12.42
C GLU A 314 -0.32 9.36 -13.78
N PRO A 315 -1.17 9.55 -14.80
CA PRO A 315 -0.98 8.92 -16.10
C PRO A 315 0.03 9.64 -17.01
N MET A 316 0.39 10.91 -16.76
CA MET A 316 1.27 11.67 -17.66
C MET A 316 2.76 11.48 -17.36
N PRO A 317 3.59 11.02 -18.32
CA PRO A 317 5.04 10.89 -18.14
C PRO A 317 5.73 12.19 -17.72
N SER A 318 5.32 13.34 -18.28
CA SER A 318 5.91 14.64 -17.95
C SER A 318 5.66 15.05 -16.49
N ARG A 319 4.51 14.68 -15.92
CA ARG A 319 4.19 14.94 -14.51
C ARG A 319 4.86 13.96 -13.56
N LEU A 320 4.99 12.70 -13.96
CA LEU A 320 5.83 11.73 -13.25
C LEU A 320 7.28 12.20 -13.21
N ALA A 321 7.81 12.66 -14.34
CA ALA A 321 9.17 13.16 -14.48
C ALA A 321 9.47 14.36 -13.56
N ALA A 322 8.48 15.22 -13.32
CA ALA A 322 8.64 16.36 -12.41
C ALA A 322 9.02 15.95 -10.98
N VAL A 323 8.73 14.71 -10.57
CA VAL A 323 9.11 14.17 -9.25
C VAL A 323 10.21 13.10 -9.35
N ALA A 324 10.13 12.21 -10.34
CA ALA A 324 11.02 11.06 -10.46
C ALA A 324 12.43 11.46 -10.93
N LEU A 325 12.54 12.41 -11.86
CA LEU A 325 13.83 12.88 -12.35
C LEU A 325 14.51 13.80 -11.33
N GLY A 326 15.84 13.78 -11.32
CA GLY A 326 16.65 14.38 -10.27
C GLY A 326 16.95 13.40 -9.14
N THR A 327 17.89 13.79 -8.29
CA THR A 327 18.42 12.96 -7.21
C THR A 327 18.46 13.73 -5.89
N GLY A 328 18.41 13.00 -4.78
CA GLY A 328 18.70 13.55 -3.45
C GLY A 328 17.48 13.87 -2.58
N ASP A 329 16.30 14.08 -3.16
CA ASP A 329 15.08 14.35 -2.37
C ASP A 329 14.27 13.08 -2.10
N ILE A 330 13.96 12.32 -3.14
CA ILE A 330 13.07 11.14 -3.08
C ILE A 330 13.85 9.94 -3.63
N ASP A 331 13.73 8.80 -2.96
CA ASP A 331 14.42 7.57 -3.31
C ASP A 331 13.87 6.98 -4.60
N CYS A 332 12.54 6.87 -4.74
CA CYS A 332 11.87 6.36 -5.94
C CYS A 332 10.39 6.78 -6.01
N VAL A 333 9.82 6.78 -7.22
CA VAL A 333 8.38 6.88 -7.46
C VAL A 333 7.83 5.50 -7.80
N TYR A 334 6.73 5.11 -7.17
CA TYR A 334 6.02 3.86 -7.42
C TYR A 334 4.67 4.18 -8.04
N HIS A 335 4.43 3.63 -9.22
CA HIS A 335 3.18 3.83 -9.93
C HIS A 335 2.19 2.70 -9.62
N VAL A 336 0.92 3.04 -9.41
CA VAL A 336 -0.10 2.07 -9.02
C VAL A 336 -0.36 1.00 -10.07
N GLY A 337 -0.15 1.33 -11.36
CA GLY A 337 -0.31 0.42 -12.48
C GLY A 337 0.75 0.68 -13.53
N LEU A 338 2.03 0.42 -13.21
CA LEU A 338 3.14 0.77 -14.12
C LEU A 338 3.09 -0.06 -15.40
N HIS A 339 2.78 -1.35 -15.29
CA HIS A 339 2.68 -2.24 -16.44
C HIS A 339 1.59 -1.78 -17.41
N GLU A 340 0.42 -1.39 -16.87
CA GLU A 340 -0.70 -0.89 -17.67
C GLU A 340 -0.38 0.47 -18.30
N LEU A 341 0.39 1.33 -17.61
CA LEU A 341 0.87 2.59 -18.19
C LEU A 341 1.89 2.36 -19.30
N LEU A 342 2.83 1.41 -19.15
CA LEU A 342 3.80 1.08 -20.19
C LEU A 342 3.10 0.62 -21.48
N ASP A 343 2.04 -0.19 -21.35
CA ASP A 343 1.22 -0.63 -22.48
C ASP A 343 0.40 0.51 -23.10
N ALA A 344 0.00 1.52 -22.31
CA ALA A 344 -0.82 2.65 -22.74
C ALA A 344 -0.08 3.65 -23.63
N ILE A 345 1.25 3.73 -23.52
CA ILE A 345 2.06 4.70 -24.25
C ILE A 345 2.65 4.08 -25.51
N ASP A 346 2.00 4.34 -26.63
CA ASP A 346 2.49 4.00 -27.96
C ASP A 346 3.62 4.95 -28.43
N PRO A 347 4.86 4.46 -28.65
CA PRO A 347 5.96 5.26 -29.15
C PRO A 347 5.73 5.88 -30.53
N ALA A 348 4.84 5.32 -31.36
CA ALA A 348 4.50 5.90 -32.66
C ALA A 348 3.63 7.15 -32.53
N THR A 349 2.79 7.19 -31.49
CA THR A 349 1.85 8.30 -31.24
C THR A 349 2.43 9.36 -30.30
N ASP A 350 3.22 8.97 -29.29
CA ASP A 350 3.90 9.89 -28.36
C ASP A 350 5.33 9.42 -28.04
N PRO A 351 6.29 9.66 -28.96
CA PRO A 351 7.68 9.25 -28.76
C PRO A 351 8.32 9.94 -27.56
N ALA A 352 7.95 11.19 -27.26
CA ALA A 352 8.52 11.95 -26.14
C ALA A 352 8.03 11.41 -24.79
N GLY A 353 6.74 11.09 -24.68
CA GLY A 353 6.18 10.43 -23.50
C GLY A 353 6.78 9.05 -23.25
N ALA A 354 6.94 8.25 -24.33
CA ALA A 354 7.56 6.93 -24.25
C ALA A 354 9.03 7.01 -23.80
N ASP A 355 9.81 7.93 -24.37
CA ASP A 355 11.22 8.13 -24.01
C ASP A 355 11.38 8.59 -22.55
N LEU A 356 10.54 9.51 -22.09
CA LEU A 356 10.53 9.93 -20.67
C LEU A 356 10.21 8.76 -19.74
N LEU A 357 9.18 7.97 -20.06
CA LEU A 357 8.78 6.82 -19.25
C LEU A 357 9.90 5.78 -19.19
N HIS A 358 10.49 5.46 -20.35
CA HIS A 358 11.62 4.54 -20.45
C HIS A 358 12.83 5.02 -19.65
N THR A 359 13.18 6.31 -19.77
CA THR A 359 14.28 6.94 -19.03
C THR A 359 14.08 6.82 -17.52
N MET A 360 12.87 7.07 -17.01
CA MET A 360 12.58 6.95 -15.58
C MET A 360 12.66 5.50 -15.08
N VAL A 361 12.16 4.53 -15.85
CA VAL A 361 12.19 3.10 -15.49
C VAL A 361 13.62 2.56 -15.52
N GLN A 362 14.36 2.79 -16.60
CA GLN A 362 15.77 2.36 -16.73
C GLN A 362 16.67 3.04 -15.68
N GLY A 363 16.40 4.32 -15.39
CA GLY A 363 17.06 5.07 -14.33
C GLY A 363 16.68 4.63 -12.90
N ARG A 364 15.82 3.62 -12.74
CA ARG A 364 15.29 3.14 -11.44
C ARG A 364 14.64 4.26 -10.62
N ARG A 365 14.04 5.24 -11.30
CA ARG A 365 13.35 6.40 -10.72
C ARG A 365 11.84 6.21 -10.67
N LEU A 366 11.31 5.32 -11.51
CA LEU A 366 9.92 4.89 -11.56
C LEU A 366 9.84 3.37 -11.53
N LYS A 367 9.05 2.82 -10.63
CA LYS A 367 8.83 1.38 -10.40
C LYS A 367 7.36 1.05 -10.24
N ASP A 368 6.97 -0.22 -10.28
CA ASP A 368 5.59 -0.64 -10.01
C ASP A 368 5.36 -0.68 -8.49
N ILE A 369 4.11 -0.51 -8.05
CA ILE A 369 3.74 -0.65 -6.64
C ILE A 369 4.14 -2.00 -6.04
N SER A 370 4.27 -3.06 -6.86
CA SER A 370 4.78 -4.36 -6.43
C SER A 370 6.25 -4.36 -6.00
N ASP A 371 7.05 -3.39 -6.44
CA ASP A 371 8.47 -3.30 -6.10
C ASP A 371 8.69 -2.68 -4.71
N LEU A 372 7.76 -1.82 -4.27
CA LEU A 372 7.90 -1.04 -3.04
C LEU A 372 8.18 -1.91 -1.80
N PRO A 373 7.44 -3.02 -1.52
CA PRO A 373 7.70 -3.83 -0.33
C PRO A 373 9.13 -4.38 -0.28
N LEU A 374 9.68 -4.83 -1.41
CA LEU A 374 11.04 -5.36 -1.46
C LEU A 374 12.10 -4.27 -1.34
N ASP A 375 11.86 -3.09 -1.92
CA ASP A 375 12.76 -1.95 -1.73
C ASP A 375 12.79 -1.48 -0.27
N LEU A 376 11.66 -1.57 0.45
CA LEU A 376 11.60 -1.30 1.89
C LEU A 376 12.37 -2.34 2.73
N ALA A 377 12.74 -3.50 2.18
CA ALA A 377 13.53 -4.51 2.89
C ALA A 377 15.05 -4.22 2.89
N LEU A 378 15.53 -3.25 2.11
CA LEU A 378 16.92 -2.79 2.04
C LEU A 378 17.32 -1.97 3.30
#